data_AF-A0A402D4D2-F1
#
_entry.id   AF-A0A402D4D2-F1
#
_cell.length_a   1.000
_cell.length_b   1.000
_cell.length_c   1.000
_cell.angle_alpha   90.00
_cell.angle_beta   90.00
_cell.angle_gamma   90.00
#
_symmetry.space_group_name_H-M   'P 1'
#
loop_
_entity.id
_entity.type
_entity.pdbx_description
1 polymer ?
#
loop_
_entity_poly.entity_id
_entity_poly.type
_entity_poly.pdbx_seq_one_letter_code
_entity_poly.pdbx_strand_id
1 'polypeptide(L)'
;MDKSLWQLQYLSGLSVRDIAGQSATTAMTVSRYLRKIGTEMRPVGRVADLDPKERQCSKCKKIKPITEFYRNTSYKSGYGYDCKKCPNAYSGRNLKKYGLTKTALELMYKAQDHKCAICGIPEGERLLHIDHCHKTGKVRGLLCERCNLGIGAFNDSLEYLNTAILYLKYALNDRASPKE
;
A
#
# COMPACT_ATOMS: atom_id res chain seq x y z
N MET A 1 -9.00 4.29 46.86
CA MET A 1 -8.12 3.12 46.64
C MET A 1 -6.71 3.54 47.05
N ASP A 2 -6.02 2.74 47.86
CA ASP A 2 -4.65 3.05 48.27
C ASP A 2 -3.72 3.03 47.05
N LYS A 3 -2.92 4.08 46.88
CA LYS A 3 -1.97 4.19 45.76
C LYS A 3 -0.89 3.12 45.84
N SER A 4 -0.61 2.57 47.02
CA SER A 4 0.33 1.46 47.22
C SER A 4 -0.03 0.21 46.39
N LEU A 5 -1.32 0.00 46.12
CA LEU A 5 -1.82 -1.13 45.33
C LEU A 5 -1.57 -0.97 43.83
N TRP A 6 -1.35 0.26 43.33
CA TRP A 6 -1.15 0.51 41.90
C TRP A 6 0.12 -0.16 41.37
N GLN A 7 1.18 -0.25 42.18
CA GLN A 7 2.41 -0.94 41.78
C GLN A 7 2.17 -2.44 41.64
N LEU A 8 1.50 -3.06 42.62
CA LEU A 8 1.18 -4.49 42.59
C LEU A 8 0.25 -4.84 41.42
N GLN A 9 -0.77 -4.01 41.16
CA GLN A 9 -1.67 -4.17 40.01
C GLN A 9 -0.93 -4.03 38.67
N TYR A 10 0.03 -3.11 38.59
CA TYR A 10 0.81 -2.93 37.38
C TYR A 10 1.76 -4.12 37.13
N LEU A 11 2.45 -4.57 38.18
CA LEU A 11 3.35 -5.73 38.13
C LEU A 11 2.60 -7.04 37.87
N SER A 12 1.32 -7.15 38.27
CA SER A 12 0.47 -8.31 37.96
C SER A 12 -0.07 -8.35 36.54
N GLY A 13 0.18 -7.31 35.73
CA GLY A 13 -0.12 -7.35 34.29
C GLY A 13 -1.00 -6.20 33.79
N LEU A 14 -1.76 -5.53 34.68
CA LEU A 14 -2.75 -4.53 34.29
C LEU A 14 -2.10 -3.31 33.62
N SER A 15 -2.80 -2.73 32.66
CA SER A 15 -2.36 -1.48 32.06
C SER A 15 -2.64 -0.30 32.98
N VAL A 16 -1.90 0.80 32.77
CA VAL A 16 -2.14 2.08 33.46
C VAL A 16 -3.59 2.57 33.27
N ARG A 17 -4.24 2.22 32.15
CA ARG A 17 -5.66 2.56 31.89
C ARG A 17 -6.62 1.70 32.71
N ASP A 18 -6.33 0.41 32.88
CA ASP A 18 -7.16 -0.50 33.68
C ASP A 18 -7.14 -0.09 35.15
N ILE A 19 -5.94 0.23 35.68
CA ILE A 19 -5.76 0.71 37.06
C ILE A 19 -6.48 2.06 37.26
N ALA A 20 -6.38 2.95 36.27
CA ALA A 20 -7.05 4.25 36.30
C ALA A 20 -8.59 4.10 36.32
N GLY A 21 -9.13 3.17 35.54
CA GLY A 21 -10.56 2.84 35.52
C GLY A 21 -11.05 2.29 36.86
N GLN A 22 -10.29 1.38 37.48
CA GLN A 22 -10.63 0.81 38.80
C GLN A 22 -10.52 1.84 39.93
N SER A 23 -9.61 2.81 39.80
CA SER A 23 -9.33 3.80 40.84
C SER A 23 -10.05 5.14 40.64
N ALA A 24 -10.97 5.23 39.68
CA ALA A 24 -11.68 6.46 39.30
C ALA A 24 -10.73 7.67 39.12
N THR A 25 -9.59 7.45 38.46
CA THR A 25 -8.58 8.49 38.22
C THR A 25 -8.10 8.46 36.77
N THR A 26 -7.16 9.34 36.42
CA THR A 26 -6.60 9.37 35.06
C THR A 26 -5.39 8.45 34.93
N ALA A 27 -5.19 7.88 33.74
CA ALA A 27 -3.98 7.11 33.43
C ALA A 27 -2.69 7.93 33.65
N MET A 28 -2.76 9.25 33.46
CA MET A 28 -1.64 10.16 33.73
C MET A 28 -1.30 10.20 35.23
N THR A 29 -2.31 10.21 36.10
CA THR A 29 -2.13 10.19 37.56
C THR A 29 -1.46 8.89 38.01
N VAL A 30 -1.92 7.74 37.50
CA VAL A 30 -1.33 6.43 37.79
C VAL A 30 0.12 6.36 37.28
N SER A 31 0.36 6.76 36.03
CA SER A 31 1.72 6.75 35.45
C SER A 31 2.69 7.63 36.23
N ARG A 32 2.27 8.82 36.65
CA ARG A 32 3.11 9.74 37.44
C ARG A 32 3.50 9.12 38.79
N TYR A 33 2.55 8.46 39.46
CA TYR A 33 2.83 7.77 40.71
C TYR A 33 3.81 6.62 40.54
N LEU A 34 3.60 5.74 39.54
CA LEU A 34 4.49 4.61 39.26
C LEU A 34 5.94 5.05 38.97
N ARG A 35 6.12 6.14 38.19
CA ARG A 35 7.47 6.71 37.96
C ARG A 35 8.08 7.28 39.24
N LYS A 36 7.27 7.96 40.06
CA LYS A 36 7.74 8.59 41.31
C LYS A 36 8.33 7.55 42.27
N ILE A 37 7.77 6.35 42.31
CA ILE A 37 8.25 5.26 43.16
C ILE A 37 9.30 4.36 42.47
N GLY A 38 9.80 4.76 41.30
CA GLY A 38 10.82 4.02 40.57
C GLY A 38 10.34 2.70 39.95
N THR A 39 9.02 2.52 39.75
CA THR A 39 8.53 1.35 39.01
C THR A 39 9.01 1.45 37.56
N GLU A 40 9.75 0.44 37.11
CA GLU A 40 10.13 0.31 35.71
C GLU A 40 8.86 0.21 34.86
N MET A 41 8.59 1.27 34.10
CA MET A 41 7.41 1.33 33.27
C MET A 41 7.69 0.65 31.94
N ARG A 42 6.75 -0.19 31.49
CA ARG A 42 6.66 -0.59 30.08
C ARG A 42 6.77 0.66 29.20
N PRO A 43 7.58 0.63 28.14
CA PRO A 43 7.86 1.80 27.31
C PRO A 43 6.56 2.47 26.85
N VAL A 44 6.44 3.78 27.11
CA VAL A 44 5.27 4.57 26.68
C VAL A 44 5.45 4.94 25.22
N GLY A 45 4.98 4.04 24.38
CA GLY A 45 5.08 4.09 22.94
C GLY A 45 4.94 2.67 22.43
N ARG A 46 4.26 2.47 21.29
CA ARG A 46 4.23 1.14 20.66
C ARG A 46 5.67 0.70 20.45
N VAL A 47 6.04 -0.41 21.10
CA VAL A 47 7.33 -1.09 20.99
C VAL A 47 7.84 -0.95 19.56
N ALA A 48 9.00 -0.33 19.42
CA ALA A 48 9.69 -0.16 18.14
C ALA A 48 10.34 -1.48 17.66
N ASP A 49 10.06 -2.57 18.35
CA ASP A 49 10.46 -3.94 18.03
C ASP A 49 9.14 -4.73 18.00
N LEU A 50 8.63 -5.18 16.87
CA LEU A 50 9.29 -5.97 15.85
C LEU A 50 8.88 -5.40 14.50
N ASP A 51 9.83 -5.16 13.60
CA ASP A 51 9.53 -5.33 12.19
C ASP A 51 9.09 -6.80 12.05
N PRO A 52 7.79 -7.10 12.01
CA PRO A 52 7.40 -8.47 12.15
C PRO A 52 7.81 -9.14 10.84
N LYS A 53 8.57 -10.24 10.90
CA LYS A 53 8.98 -11.00 9.70
C LYS A 53 7.78 -11.20 8.77
N GLU A 54 6.58 -11.28 9.35
CA GLU A 54 5.30 -11.37 8.65
C GLU A 54 4.25 -10.38 9.18
N ARG A 55 3.30 -9.99 8.34
CA ARG A 55 2.20 -9.08 8.67
C ARG A 55 0.90 -9.56 8.05
N GLN A 56 -0.22 -9.32 8.72
CA GLN A 56 -1.54 -9.53 8.13
C GLN A 56 -1.93 -8.37 7.18
N CYS A 57 -2.28 -8.69 5.95
CA CYS A 57 -2.76 -7.71 4.98
C CYS A 57 -4.13 -7.14 5.40
N SER A 58 -4.26 -5.81 5.45
CA SER A 58 -5.51 -5.13 5.79
C SER A 58 -6.65 -5.38 4.80
N LYS A 59 -6.33 -5.73 3.55
CA LYS A 59 -7.29 -5.98 2.45
C LYS A 59 -7.64 -7.46 2.29
N CYS A 60 -6.66 -8.34 2.08
CA CYS A 60 -6.94 -9.78 1.84
C CYS A 60 -6.90 -10.64 3.11
N LYS A 61 -6.55 -10.05 4.27
CA LYS A 61 -6.52 -10.70 5.59
C LYS A 61 -5.54 -11.88 5.73
N LYS A 62 -4.74 -12.18 4.69
CA LYS A 62 -3.67 -13.18 4.73
C LYS A 62 -2.45 -12.65 5.47
N ILE A 63 -1.80 -13.51 6.26
CA ILE A 63 -0.47 -13.27 6.83
C ILE A 63 0.56 -13.52 5.73
N LYS A 64 1.51 -12.60 5.56
CA LYS A 64 2.57 -12.68 4.54
C LYS A 64 3.87 -12.08 5.08
N PRO A 65 5.04 -12.46 4.54
CA PRO A 65 6.30 -11.82 4.85
C PRO A 65 6.24 -10.29 4.68
N ILE A 66 6.92 -9.52 5.52
CA ILE A 66 6.92 -8.05 5.41
C ILE A 66 7.48 -7.54 4.07
N THR A 67 8.35 -8.33 3.43
CA THR A 67 8.87 -8.09 2.08
C THR A 67 7.79 -8.07 1.00
N GLU A 68 6.63 -8.67 1.26
CA GLU A 68 5.44 -8.64 0.40
C GLU A 68 4.61 -7.35 0.56
N PHE A 69 5.05 -6.38 1.36
CA PHE A 69 4.36 -5.09 1.58
C PHE A 69 5.18 -3.93 1.02
N TYR A 70 4.51 -2.86 0.57
CA TYR A 70 5.20 -1.67 0.06
C TYR A 70 5.94 -0.95 1.19
N ARG A 71 7.18 -0.50 0.93
CA ARG A 71 7.89 0.41 1.84
C ARG A 71 7.15 1.74 1.87
N ASN A 72 6.92 2.24 3.06
CA ASN A 72 6.32 3.55 3.28
C ASN A 72 6.87 4.12 4.59
N THR A 73 7.77 5.08 4.45
CA THR A 73 8.48 5.74 5.55
C THR A 73 7.59 6.66 6.38
N SER A 74 6.39 7.01 5.90
CA SER A 74 5.40 7.75 6.68
C SER A 74 4.75 6.91 7.79
N TYR A 75 4.78 5.58 7.68
CA TYR A 75 4.33 4.69 8.74
C TYR A 75 5.46 4.35 9.70
N LYS A 76 5.13 4.27 10.99
CA LYS A 76 6.07 3.89 12.05
C LYS A 76 6.79 2.55 11.78
N SER A 77 6.13 1.61 11.09
CA SER A 77 6.74 0.33 10.72
C SER A 77 7.61 0.35 9.46
N GLY A 78 7.73 1.47 8.74
CA GLY A 78 8.46 1.54 7.47
C GLY A 78 7.79 0.81 6.29
N TYR A 79 6.71 0.06 6.54
CA TYR A 79 5.93 -0.68 5.55
C TYR A 79 4.44 -0.36 5.67
N GLY A 80 3.74 -0.45 4.54
CA GLY A 80 2.29 -0.33 4.41
C GLY A 80 1.50 -1.44 5.11
N TYR A 81 0.17 -1.37 5.00
CA TYR A 81 -0.74 -2.35 5.61
C TYR A 81 -1.33 -3.33 4.60
N ASP A 82 -1.21 -3.06 3.31
CA ASP A 82 -1.64 -3.94 2.23
C ASP A 82 -0.45 -4.57 1.48
N CYS A 83 -0.64 -5.81 1.03
CA CYS A 83 0.40 -6.53 0.30
C CYS A 83 0.48 -6.05 -1.15
N LYS A 84 1.67 -6.14 -1.74
CA LYS A 84 2.00 -5.75 -3.11
C LYS A 84 1.08 -6.40 -4.12
N LYS A 85 0.97 -7.73 -4.05
CA LYS A 85 0.07 -8.55 -4.89
C LYS A 85 -1.19 -8.91 -4.12
N CYS A 86 -2.01 -7.91 -3.81
CA CYS A 86 -3.26 -8.13 -3.10
C CYS A 86 -4.38 -8.50 -4.09
N PRO A 87 -5.03 -9.68 -3.97
CA PRO A 87 -6.17 -10.02 -4.82
C PRO A 87 -7.36 -9.06 -4.62
N ASN A 88 -7.43 -8.43 -3.45
CA ASN A 88 -8.39 -7.38 -3.14
C ASN A 88 -7.80 -5.98 -3.31
N ALA A 89 -6.79 -5.79 -4.18
CA ALA A 89 -6.14 -4.49 -4.41
C ALA A 89 -7.17 -3.40 -4.73
N TYR A 90 -8.18 -3.77 -5.51
CA TYR A 90 -9.36 -2.96 -5.76
C TYR A 90 -10.40 -3.18 -4.67
N SER A 91 -10.44 -2.26 -3.70
CA SER A 91 -11.60 -2.16 -2.81
C SER A 91 -12.83 -1.75 -3.62
N GLY A 92 -14.04 -2.11 -3.17
CA GLY A 92 -15.28 -1.68 -3.84
C GLY A 92 -15.39 -0.17 -4.02
N ARG A 93 -14.75 0.63 -3.15
CA ARG A 93 -14.63 2.09 -3.31
C ARG A 93 -13.80 2.51 -4.51
N ASN A 94 -12.70 1.80 -4.82
CA ASN A 94 -11.88 2.10 -5.99
C ASN A 94 -12.60 1.73 -7.28
N LEU A 95 -13.36 0.63 -7.30
CA LEU A 95 -14.13 0.25 -8.49
C LEU A 95 -15.27 1.22 -8.78
N LYS A 96 -15.94 1.74 -7.74
CA LYS A 96 -16.96 2.79 -7.87
C LYS A 96 -16.42 4.04 -8.56
N LYS A 97 -15.17 4.45 -8.30
CA LYS A 97 -14.52 5.59 -8.98
C LYS A 97 -14.52 5.41 -10.51
N TYR A 98 -14.38 4.19 -10.98
CA TYR A 98 -14.31 3.84 -12.40
C TYR A 98 -15.67 3.38 -12.96
N GLY A 99 -16.74 3.44 -12.18
CA GLY A 99 -18.05 2.91 -12.58
C GLY A 99 -18.07 1.39 -12.80
N LEU A 100 -17.12 0.66 -12.21
CA LEU A 100 -16.96 -0.78 -12.43
C LEU A 100 -17.54 -1.61 -11.28
N THR A 101 -18.11 -2.76 -11.63
CA THR A 101 -18.38 -3.84 -10.68
C THR A 101 -17.17 -4.79 -10.63
N LYS A 102 -17.11 -5.65 -9.61
CA LYS A 102 -16.09 -6.72 -9.58
C LYS A 102 -16.20 -7.63 -10.80
N THR A 103 -17.42 -8.02 -11.17
CA THR A 103 -17.68 -8.84 -12.35
C THR A 103 -17.20 -8.18 -13.62
N ALA A 104 -17.43 -6.88 -13.79
CA ALA A 104 -16.95 -6.14 -14.95
C ALA A 104 -15.41 -6.14 -15.02
N LEU A 105 -14.73 -5.93 -13.89
CA LEU A 105 -13.27 -6.02 -13.83
C LEU A 105 -12.77 -7.42 -14.19
N GLU A 106 -13.40 -8.49 -13.69
CA GLU A 106 -13.01 -9.87 -14.05
C GLU A 106 -13.22 -10.18 -15.53
N LEU A 107 -14.29 -9.65 -16.14
CA LEU A 107 -14.50 -9.76 -17.58
C LEU A 107 -13.40 -9.04 -18.36
N MET A 108 -12.90 -7.90 -17.87
CA MET A 108 -11.75 -7.23 -18.49
C MET A 108 -10.46 -8.05 -18.41
N TYR A 109 -10.18 -8.67 -17.25
CA TYR A 109 -9.03 -9.58 -17.11
C TYR A 109 -9.12 -10.74 -18.12
N LYS A 110 -10.29 -11.38 -18.22
CA LYS A 110 -10.52 -12.47 -19.18
C LYS A 110 -10.40 -12.01 -20.63
N ALA A 111 -10.99 -10.87 -20.97
CA ALA A 111 -10.94 -10.33 -22.33
C ALA A 111 -9.50 -9.98 -22.77
N GLN A 112 -8.63 -9.67 -21.82
CA GLN A 112 -7.21 -9.42 -22.07
C GLN A 112 -6.31 -10.63 -21.84
N ASP A 113 -6.87 -11.84 -21.66
CA ASP A 113 -6.10 -13.06 -21.36
C ASP A 113 -5.12 -12.86 -20.17
N HIS A 114 -5.58 -12.13 -19.16
CA HIS A 114 -4.79 -11.71 -17.99
C HIS A 114 -3.47 -11.00 -18.36
N LYS A 115 -3.42 -10.25 -19.47
CA LYS A 115 -2.22 -9.55 -19.94
C LYS A 115 -2.40 -8.04 -20.03
N CYS A 116 -1.29 -7.31 -19.98
CA CYS A 116 -1.29 -5.88 -20.27
C CYS A 116 -1.73 -5.61 -21.72
N ALA A 117 -2.71 -4.73 -21.91
CA ALA A 117 -3.24 -4.42 -23.26
C ALA A 117 -2.23 -3.76 -24.22
N ILE A 118 -1.12 -3.22 -23.71
CA ILE A 118 -0.07 -2.59 -24.54
C ILE A 118 1.10 -3.55 -24.79
N CYS A 119 1.73 -4.05 -23.73
CA CYS A 119 2.96 -4.85 -23.88
C CYS A 119 2.74 -6.38 -23.88
N GLY A 120 1.52 -6.85 -23.63
CA GLY A 120 1.19 -8.28 -23.63
C GLY A 120 1.77 -9.09 -22.47
N ILE A 121 2.50 -8.47 -21.54
CA ILE A 121 3.09 -9.18 -20.39
C ILE A 121 1.99 -9.58 -19.39
N PRO A 122 1.97 -10.85 -18.92
CA PRO A 122 0.89 -11.38 -18.08
C PRO A 122 0.89 -10.83 -16.65
N GLU A 123 -0.31 -10.88 -16.07
CA GLU A 123 -0.59 -10.72 -14.65
C GLU A 123 0.17 -11.81 -13.87
N GLY A 124 1.00 -11.40 -12.91
CA GLY A 124 1.88 -12.28 -12.16
C GLY A 124 3.36 -11.91 -12.35
N GLU A 125 3.75 -11.64 -13.60
CA GLU A 125 5.02 -10.99 -13.95
C GLU A 125 4.94 -9.49 -13.70
N ARG A 126 3.84 -8.86 -14.12
CA ARG A 126 3.54 -7.45 -13.82
C ARG A 126 2.16 -7.31 -13.18
N LEU A 127 2.03 -6.35 -12.28
CA LEU A 127 0.74 -5.96 -11.73
C LEU A 127 -0.03 -5.15 -12.78
N LEU A 128 -1.32 -5.43 -12.94
CA LEU A 128 -2.20 -4.73 -13.86
C LEU A 128 -3.07 -3.70 -13.13
N HIS A 129 -3.19 -2.53 -13.75
CA HIS A 129 -3.88 -1.33 -13.28
C HIS A 129 -5.01 -0.96 -14.22
N ILE A 130 -6.15 -0.53 -13.67
CA ILE A 130 -7.25 0.04 -14.47
C ILE A 130 -6.78 1.36 -15.07
N ASP A 131 -6.62 1.36 -16.38
CA ASP A 131 -6.32 2.53 -17.17
C ASP A 131 -7.61 3.24 -17.61
N HIS A 132 -7.60 4.58 -17.58
CA HIS A 132 -8.77 5.39 -17.88
C HIS A 132 -8.36 6.73 -18.48
N CYS A 133 -9.20 7.24 -19.37
CA CYS A 133 -9.02 8.56 -19.96
C CYS A 133 -9.24 9.65 -18.91
N HIS A 134 -8.22 10.47 -18.64
CA HIS A 134 -8.33 11.56 -17.67
C HIS A 134 -9.31 12.67 -18.06
N LYS A 135 -9.68 12.77 -19.35
CA LYS A 135 -10.67 13.75 -19.85
C LYS A 135 -12.12 13.29 -19.70
N THR A 136 -12.38 12.00 -19.92
CA THR A 136 -13.75 11.45 -20.00
C THR A 136 -14.10 10.52 -18.85
N GLY A 137 -13.11 10.08 -18.06
CA GLY A 137 -13.27 9.05 -17.04
C GLY A 137 -13.48 7.64 -17.61
N LYS A 138 -13.61 7.47 -18.93
CA LYS A 138 -13.84 6.17 -19.55
C LYS A 138 -12.66 5.25 -19.34
N VAL A 139 -12.94 4.05 -18.84
CA VAL A 139 -11.95 2.97 -18.71
C VAL A 139 -11.52 2.52 -20.11
N ARG A 140 -10.21 2.40 -20.32
CA ARG A 140 -9.61 1.96 -21.59
C ARG A 140 -9.23 0.48 -21.55
N GLY A 141 -8.72 -0.01 -20.42
CA GLY A 141 -8.28 -1.39 -20.28
C GLY A 141 -7.44 -1.61 -19.02
N LEU A 142 -6.78 -2.75 -18.94
CA LEU A 142 -5.81 -3.09 -17.90
C LEU A 142 -4.37 -2.97 -18.44
N LEU A 143 -3.57 -2.13 -17.80
CA LEU A 143 -2.19 -1.87 -18.18
C LEU A 143 -1.23 -2.19 -17.04
N CYS A 144 -0.02 -2.66 -17.35
CA CYS A 144 1.03 -2.69 -16.34
C CYS A 144 1.47 -1.27 -15.95
N GLU A 145 2.04 -1.11 -14.75
CA GLU A 145 2.50 0.18 -14.24
C GLU A 145 3.39 0.93 -15.25
N ARG A 146 4.36 0.24 -15.87
CA ARG A 146 5.29 0.84 -16.84
C ARG A 146 4.58 1.40 -18.07
N CYS A 147 3.64 0.65 -18.64
CA CYS A 147 2.90 1.12 -19.81
C CYS A 147 1.95 2.26 -19.44
N ASN A 148 1.29 2.17 -18.28
CA ASN A 148 0.39 3.20 -17.79
C ASN A 148 1.12 4.53 -17.51
N LEU A 149 2.28 4.46 -16.84
CA LEU A 149 3.15 5.63 -16.65
C LEU A 149 3.72 6.13 -17.99
N GLY A 150 4.05 5.23 -18.91
CA GLY A 150 4.56 5.57 -20.23
C GLY A 150 3.59 6.44 -21.02
N ILE A 151 2.31 6.05 -21.12
CA ILE A 151 1.30 6.89 -21.80
C ILE A 151 1.05 8.21 -21.04
N GLY A 152 1.06 8.17 -19.72
CA GLY A 152 0.89 9.36 -18.87
C GLY A 152 2.04 10.36 -19.01
N ALA A 153 3.26 9.89 -19.23
CA ALA A 153 4.44 10.74 -19.47
C ALA A 153 4.33 11.55 -20.77
N PHE A 154 3.52 11.08 -21.72
CA PHE A 154 3.14 11.82 -22.94
C PHE A 154 1.79 12.55 -22.78
N ASN A 155 1.31 12.74 -21.55
CA ASN A 155 0.04 13.41 -21.23
C ASN A 155 -1.19 12.81 -21.95
N ASP A 156 -1.18 11.51 -22.22
CA ASP A 156 -2.21 10.84 -23.03
C ASP A 156 -2.39 11.49 -24.43
N SER A 157 -1.38 12.19 -24.95
CA SER A 157 -1.42 12.92 -26.21
C SER A 157 -1.04 12.02 -27.38
N LEU A 158 -1.99 11.79 -28.29
CA LEU A 158 -1.72 11.11 -29.55
C LEU A 158 -0.66 11.83 -30.39
N GLU A 159 -0.64 13.16 -30.35
CA GLU A 159 0.34 13.98 -31.05
C GLU A 159 1.76 13.68 -30.55
N TYR A 160 1.97 13.71 -29.24
CA TYR A 160 3.30 13.45 -28.67
C TYR A 160 3.74 11.99 -28.84
N LEU A 161 2.81 11.04 -28.76
CA LEU A 161 3.10 9.63 -29.02
C LEU A 161 3.51 9.41 -30.48
N ASN A 162 2.83 10.04 -31.44
CA ASN A 162 3.20 9.98 -32.85
C ASN A 162 4.58 10.61 -33.10
N THR A 163 4.85 11.75 -32.50
CA THR A 163 6.18 12.39 -32.57
C THR A 163 7.27 11.50 -31.98
N ALA A 164 7.00 10.82 -30.85
CA ALA A 164 7.94 9.86 -30.26
C ALA A 164 8.24 8.68 -31.19
N ILE A 165 7.22 8.16 -31.91
CA ILE A 165 7.41 7.12 -32.94
C ILE A 165 8.32 7.63 -34.06
N LEU A 166 8.08 8.83 -34.57
CA LEU A 166 8.90 9.44 -35.63
C LEU A 166 10.35 9.64 -35.17
N TYR A 167 10.55 10.14 -33.95
CA TYR A 167 11.86 10.32 -33.34
C TYR A 167 12.65 9.00 -33.25
N LEU A 168 12.00 7.92 -32.82
CA LEU A 168 12.61 6.59 -32.79
C LEU A 168 12.95 6.07 -34.19
N LYS A 169 12.03 6.24 -35.16
CA LYS A 169 12.27 5.83 -36.55
C LYS A 169 13.46 6.57 -37.17
N TYR A 170 13.57 7.87 -36.93
CA TYR A 170 14.70 8.67 -37.41
C TYR A 170 16.04 8.10 -36.90
N ALA A 171 16.13 7.84 -35.60
CA ALA A 171 17.36 7.29 -35.00
C ALA A 171 17.71 5.85 -35.45
N LEU A 172 16.72 5.06 -35.86
CA LEU A 172 16.95 3.72 -36.42
C LEU A 172 17.43 3.80 -37.87
N ASN A 173 16.95 4.78 -38.64
CA ASN A 173 17.38 5.00 -40.01
C ASN A 173 18.83 5.53 -40.08
N ASP A 174 19.24 6.40 -39.14
CA ASP A 174 20.63 6.89 -39.06
C ASP A 174 21.65 5.80 -38.71
N ARG A 175 21.23 4.73 -38.04
CA ARG A 175 22.09 3.57 -37.71
C ARG A 175 22.22 2.55 -38.84
N ALA A 176 21.44 2.71 -39.91
CA ALA A 176 21.46 1.83 -41.08
C ALA A 176 22.44 2.31 -42.17
N SER A 177 23.02 3.51 -42.03
CA SER A 177 24.12 3.97 -42.88
C SER A 177 25.42 3.27 -42.47
N PRO A 178 26.12 2.56 -43.38
CA PRO A 178 27.41 1.95 -43.07
C PRO A 178 28.39 3.04 -42.62
N LYS A 179 29.13 2.77 -41.55
CA LYS A 179 30.34 3.53 -41.28
C LYS A 179 31.35 3.17 -42.37
N GLU A 180 31.64 4.11 -43.25
CA GLU A 180 32.80 4.05 -44.15
C GLU A 180 34.11 3.99 -43.35
#